data_AF-A0A2T9ZZN9-F1
#
_entry.id   AF-A0A2T9ZZN9-F1
#
_cell.length_a   1.000
_cell.length_b   1.000
_cell.length_c   1.000
_cell.angle_alpha   90.00
_cell.angle_beta   90.00
_cell.angle_gamma   90.00
#
_symmetry.space_group_name_H-M   'P 1'
#
loop_
_entity.id
_entity.type
_entity.pdbx_description
1 polymer ?
#
loop_
_entity_poly.entity_id
_entity_poly.type
_entity_poly.pdbx_seq_one_letter_code
_entity_poly.pdbx_strand_id
1 'polypeptide(L)'
;MELFFVISAFVLIGLFYVYKHTLSNSTKSNRINIDNFQEQIETALTLPRDSADDWQNEPATEAMLQEMADRGIWLNQQLTKGQAMNILGLFTPPDGRQVDILKYFNIPYSFKMNQTMAYYLIRELFKDPAKVAEWNNRPPTTTVRQGLLFMEGKLISGMTHVEAQRRLDKLGMTYPEQYREWKQIDRLFLETNNPEVRAKFQVRKITWKRFYESYDAVKATGVNPRVMSGEHIIEYSLRQDDSIVAHAKIRDAMQPASS
;
A
#
# COMPACT_ATOMS: atom_id res chain seq x y z
N MET A 1 51.32 -36.51 -13.19
CA MET A 1 50.89 -35.09 -13.19
C MET A 1 49.75 -34.83 -14.19
N GLU A 2 49.70 -35.47 -15.34
CA GLU A 2 48.68 -35.18 -16.37
C GLU A 2 47.24 -35.57 -15.99
N LEU A 3 47.04 -36.64 -15.21
CA LEU A 3 45.70 -37.09 -14.81
C LEU A 3 44.96 -36.06 -13.91
N PHE A 4 45.70 -35.33 -13.07
CA PHE A 4 45.13 -34.29 -12.20
C PHE A 4 44.66 -33.07 -12.99
N PHE A 5 45.38 -32.68 -14.04
CA PHE A 5 44.99 -31.57 -14.91
C PHE A 5 43.70 -31.89 -15.66
N VAL A 6 43.57 -33.10 -16.18
CA VAL A 6 42.36 -33.54 -16.89
C VAL A 6 41.14 -33.51 -15.96
N ILE A 7 41.26 -34.04 -14.74
CA ILE A 7 40.17 -34.03 -13.75
C ILE A 7 39.79 -32.60 -13.35
N SER A 8 40.76 -31.71 -13.13
CA SER A 8 40.48 -30.30 -12.81
C SER A 8 39.78 -29.56 -13.95
N ALA A 9 40.12 -29.86 -15.20
CA ALA A 9 39.48 -29.25 -16.36
C ALA A 9 38.02 -29.70 -16.48
N PHE A 10 37.72 -30.99 -16.27
CA PHE A 10 36.35 -31.48 -16.29
C PHE A 10 35.49 -30.93 -15.15
N VAL A 11 36.06 -30.74 -13.94
CA VAL A 11 35.36 -30.12 -12.81
C VAL A 11 35.06 -28.65 -13.10
N LEU A 12 36.00 -27.89 -13.68
CA LEU A 12 35.78 -26.50 -14.06
C LEU A 12 34.74 -26.34 -15.18
N ILE A 13 34.75 -27.24 -16.17
CA ILE A 13 33.73 -27.26 -17.23
C ILE A 13 32.36 -27.62 -16.65
N GLY A 14 32.29 -28.58 -15.74
CA GLY A 14 31.07 -28.96 -15.03
C GLY A 14 30.52 -27.81 -14.18
N LEU A 15 31.38 -27.12 -13.42
CA LEU A 15 31.00 -25.94 -12.64
C LEU A 15 30.56 -24.77 -13.53
N PHE A 16 31.22 -24.56 -14.68
CA PHE A 16 30.81 -23.56 -15.66
C PHE A 16 29.44 -23.89 -16.28
N TYR A 17 29.19 -25.17 -16.58
CA TYR A 17 27.89 -25.61 -17.09
C TYR A 17 26.79 -25.47 -16.04
N VAL A 18 27.07 -25.84 -14.78
CA VAL A 18 26.14 -25.65 -13.67
C VAL A 18 25.88 -24.16 -13.45
N TYR A 19 26.91 -23.32 -13.41
CA TYR A 19 26.80 -21.86 -13.27
C TYR A 19 25.98 -21.22 -14.41
N LYS A 20 26.25 -21.60 -15.67
CA LYS A 20 25.48 -21.14 -16.83
C LYS A 20 24.03 -21.63 -16.77
N HIS A 21 23.80 -22.83 -16.26
CA HIS A 21 22.47 -23.40 -16.10
C HIS A 21 21.69 -22.78 -14.92
N THR A 22 22.34 -22.40 -13.82
CA THR A 22 21.71 -21.62 -12.73
C THR A 22 21.38 -20.19 -13.17
N LEU A 23 22.24 -19.54 -13.96
CA LEU A 23 21.94 -18.25 -14.60
C LEU A 23 20.82 -18.35 -15.65
N SER A 24 20.77 -19.44 -16.41
CA SER A 24 19.73 -19.69 -17.41
C SER A 24 18.37 -20.04 -16.77
N ASN A 25 18.38 -20.80 -15.67
CA ASN A 25 17.16 -21.26 -14.98
C ASN A 25 16.59 -20.29 -13.95
N SER A 26 17.26 -19.17 -13.69
CA SER A 26 16.65 -18.01 -13.01
C SER A 26 15.54 -17.35 -13.84
N THR A 27 15.32 -17.80 -15.08
CA THR A 27 14.36 -17.21 -16.02
C THR A 27 13.02 -17.94 -16.09
N LYS A 28 12.26 -17.91 -15.00
CA LYS A 28 10.79 -17.86 -15.06
C LYS A 28 10.23 -16.79 -14.10
N SER A 29 11.02 -15.73 -13.88
CA SER A 29 10.49 -14.45 -13.40
C SER A 29 10.12 -13.62 -14.62
N ASN A 30 8.94 -12.98 -14.58
CA ASN A 30 8.36 -12.12 -15.60
C ASN A 30 9.37 -11.13 -16.20
N ARG A 31 10.11 -11.53 -17.25
CA ARG A 31 10.88 -10.58 -18.06
C ARG A 31 9.88 -9.74 -18.83
N ILE A 32 9.71 -8.50 -18.41
CA ILE A 32 8.89 -7.51 -19.10
C ILE A 32 9.54 -7.26 -20.46
N ASN A 33 8.79 -7.41 -21.55
CA ASN A 33 9.29 -7.10 -22.88
C ASN A 33 9.49 -5.57 -23.00
N ILE A 34 10.74 -5.13 -22.93
CA ILE A 34 11.12 -3.71 -22.93
C ILE A 34 10.73 -2.97 -24.21
N ASP A 35 10.65 -3.69 -25.33
CA ASP A 35 10.24 -3.11 -26.61
C ASP A 35 8.83 -2.49 -26.52
N ASN A 36 7.97 -3.02 -25.64
CA ASN A 36 6.63 -2.48 -25.39
C ASN A 36 6.61 -1.28 -24.44
N PHE A 37 7.72 -0.97 -23.77
CA PHE A 37 7.83 0.10 -22.77
C PHE A 37 8.78 1.21 -23.18
N GLN A 38 9.43 1.10 -24.34
CA GLN A 38 10.42 2.06 -24.80
C GLN A 38 9.88 3.50 -24.83
N GLU A 39 8.69 3.72 -25.38
CA GLU A 39 8.03 5.03 -25.40
C GLU A 39 7.75 5.57 -23.98
N GLN A 40 7.38 4.69 -23.04
CA GLN A 40 7.13 5.08 -21.65
C GLN A 40 8.42 5.42 -20.92
N ILE A 41 9.51 4.70 -21.21
CA ILE A 41 10.84 4.96 -20.65
C ILE A 41 11.38 6.29 -21.18
N GLU A 42 11.26 6.55 -22.49
CA GLU A 42 11.62 7.83 -23.10
C GLU A 42 10.81 8.99 -22.51
N THR A 43 9.51 8.79 -22.31
CA THR A 43 8.66 9.77 -21.64
C THR A 43 9.12 9.99 -20.18
N ALA A 44 9.39 8.93 -19.43
CA ALA A 44 9.84 9.00 -18.03
C ALA A 44 11.18 9.75 -17.87
N LEU A 45 12.07 9.62 -18.85
CA LEU A 45 13.37 10.31 -18.90
C LEU A 45 13.24 11.83 -19.10
N THR A 46 12.17 12.28 -19.74
CA THR A 46 11.93 13.69 -20.13
C THR A 46 10.98 14.42 -19.20
N LEU A 47 10.38 13.72 -18.22
CA LEU A 47 9.50 14.36 -17.25
C LEU A 47 10.19 15.55 -16.56
N PRO A 48 9.48 16.68 -16.41
CA PRO A 48 10.06 17.88 -15.83
C PRO A 48 10.60 17.59 -14.42
N ARG A 49 11.47 18.43 -13.88
CA ARG A 49 12.02 18.32 -12.51
C ARG A 49 11.77 19.58 -11.69
N ASP A 50 11.70 19.48 -10.37
CA ASP A 50 11.23 20.57 -9.51
C ASP A 50 12.26 21.67 -9.27
N SER A 51 13.57 21.36 -9.21
CA SER A 51 14.62 22.38 -9.19
C SER A 51 15.97 21.83 -9.67
N ALA A 52 16.93 22.71 -9.96
CA ALA A 52 18.31 22.32 -10.33
C ALA A 52 19.14 21.82 -9.13
N ASP A 53 18.84 22.29 -7.92
CA ASP A 53 19.52 21.91 -6.67
C ASP A 53 18.83 20.72 -5.95
N ASP A 54 17.91 20.05 -6.63
CA ASP A 54 17.22 18.88 -6.10
C ASP A 54 18.18 17.68 -6.03
N TRP A 55 18.15 16.93 -4.92
CA TRP A 55 18.87 15.65 -4.76
C TRP A 55 18.52 14.66 -5.88
N GLN A 56 17.37 14.81 -6.52
CA GLN A 56 16.96 14.03 -7.69
C GLN A 56 17.84 14.26 -8.94
N ASN A 57 18.63 15.33 -8.98
CA ASN A 57 19.59 15.58 -10.06
C ASN A 57 20.95 14.92 -9.83
N GLU A 58 21.21 14.39 -8.64
CA GLU A 58 22.41 13.60 -8.38
C GLU A 58 22.41 12.31 -9.21
N PRO A 59 23.59 11.71 -9.48
CA PRO A 59 23.68 10.42 -10.16
C PRO A 59 22.86 9.33 -9.45
N ALA A 60 22.21 8.47 -10.25
CA ALA A 60 21.50 7.30 -9.75
C ALA A 60 22.42 6.39 -8.93
N THR A 61 21.90 5.81 -7.86
CA THR A 61 22.69 4.92 -7.00
C THR A 61 22.87 3.55 -7.65
N GLU A 62 23.91 2.82 -7.26
CA GLU A 62 24.15 1.45 -7.73
C GLU A 62 22.94 0.54 -7.47
N ALA A 63 22.27 0.70 -6.33
CA ALA A 63 21.06 -0.04 -5.99
C ALA A 63 19.91 0.20 -6.99
N MET A 64 19.70 1.46 -7.42
CA MET A 64 18.67 1.79 -8.42
C MET A 64 19.02 1.19 -9.79
N LEU A 65 20.30 1.29 -10.19
CA LEU A 65 20.78 0.72 -11.45
C LEU A 65 20.66 -0.81 -11.46
N GLN A 66 20.99 -1.45 -10.33
CA GLN A 66 20.82 -2.90 -10.16
C GLN A 66 19.35 -3.31 -10.24
N GLU A 67 18.44 -2.58 -9.58
CA GLU A 67 17.01 -2.86 -9.66
C GLU A 67 16.48 -2.75 -11.11
N MET A 68 16.95 -1.76 -11.86
CA MET A 68 16.63 -1.63 -13.29
C MET A 68 17.15 -2.82 -14.09
N ALA A 69 18.40 -3.22 -13.87
CA ALA A 69 19.02 -4.37 -14.53
C ALA A 69 18.29 -5.69 -14.22
N ASP A 70 17.85 -5.89 -12.97
CA ASP A 70 17.07 -7.06 -12.54
C ASP A 70 15.70 -7.12 -13.26
N ARG A 71 15.15 -5.97 -13.61
CA ARG A 71 13.93 -5.84 -14.44
C ARG A 71 14.22 -5.93 -15.94
N GLY A 72 15.49 -6.15 -16.32
CA GLY A 72 15.97 -6.29 -17.68
C GLY A 72 16.29 -4.97 -18.39
N ILE A 73 16.20 -3.82 -17.71
CA ILE A 73 16.29 -2.49 -18.31
C ILE A 73 17.75 -2.05 -18.38
N TRP A 74 18.27 -1.91 -19.59
CA TRP A 74 19.64 -1.49 -19.86
C TRP A 74 19.62 -0.21 -20.69
N LEU A 75 20.12 0.90 -20.13
CA LEU A 75 20.19 2.18 -20.82
C LEU A 75 21.65 2.61 -20.99
N ASN A 76 22.01 3.01 -22.21
CA ASN A 76 23.35 3.47 -22.56
C ASN A 76 23.56 4.96 -22.23
N GLN A 77 23.15 5.38 -21.03
CA GLN A 77 23.31 6.75 -20.56
C GLN A 77 23.43 6.78 -19.03
N GLN A 78 24.13 7.78 -18.50
CA GLN A 78 24.11 8.03 -17.05
C GLN A 78 22.75 8.62 -16.67
N LEU A 79 22.14 8.06 -15.63
CA LEU A 79 20.85 8.49 -15.12
C LEU A 79 21.05 9.31 -13.85
N THR A 80 20.21 10.32 -13.66
CA THR A 80 20.03 10.92 -12.33
C THR A 80 19.10 10.06 -11.47
N LYS A 81 19.09 10.27 -10.16
CA LYS A 81 18.17 9.60 -9.23
C LYS A 81 16.71 9.79 -9.65
N GLY A 82 16.32 11.01 -10.02
CA GLY A 82 14.97 11.31 -10.49
C GLY A 82 14.60 10.52 -11.76
N GLN A 83 15.52 10.39 -12.72
CA GLN A 83 15.29 9.58 -13.92
C GLN A 83 15.15 8.09 -13.59
N ALA A 84 16.04 7.56 -12.75
CA ALA A 84 15.96 6.17 -12.32
C ALA A 84 14.65 5.89 -11.56
N MET A 85 14.25 6.79 -10.66
CA MET A 85 12.98 6.71 -9.93
C MET A 85 11.77 6.77 -10.85
N ASN A 86 11.77 7.64 -11.86
CA ASN A 86 10.68 7.70 -12.84
C ASN A 86 10.59 6.41 -13.66
N ILE A 87 11.71 5.76 -13.98
CA ILE A 87 11.68 4.49 -14.72
C ILE A 87 11.18 3.36 -13.81
N LEU A 88 11.74 3.23 -12.60
CA LEU A 88 11.31 2.22 -11.63
C LEU A 88 9.83 2.40 -11.23
N GLY A 89 9.38 3.65 -11.15
CA GLY A 89 8.00 4.02 -10.87
C GLY A 89 7.01 3.60 -11.95
N LEU A 90 7.44 3.30 -13.20
CA LEU A 90 6.57 2.75 -14.25
C LEU A 90 6.06 1.35 -13.89
N PHE A 91 6.81 0.63 -13.06
CA PHE A 91 6.53 -0.76 -12.66
C PHE A 91 6.05 -0.89 -11.22
N THR A 92 5.81 0.24 -10.57
CA THR A 92 5.42 0.32 -9.18
C THR A 92 4.02 0.94 -9.11
N PRO A 93 3.08 0.35 -8.34
CA PRO A 93 1.79 1.00 -8.11
C PRO A 93 1.97 2.29 -7.30
N PRO A 94 1.03 3.25 -7.37
CA PRO A 94 1.10 4.47 -6.59
C PRO A 94 0.97 4.13 -5.11
N ASP A 95 1.67 4.88 -4.26
CA ASP A 95 1.56 4.73 -2.82
C ASP A 95 0.19 5.22 -2.31
N GLY A 96 -0.11 4.90 -1.04
CA GLY A 96 -1.40 5.27 -0.44
C GLY A 96 -1.68 6.76 -0.44
N ARG A 97 -0.65 7.61 -0.23
CA ARG A 97 -0.80 9.07 -0.23
C ARG A 97 -1.11 9.57 -1.63
N GLN A 98 -0.43 9.05 -2.65
CA GLN A 98 -0.68 9.42 -4.04
C GLN A 98 -2.10 9.05 -4.46
N VAL A 99 -2.55 7.83 -4.14
CA VAL A 99 -3.92 7.38 -4.39
C VAL A 99 -4.93 8.29 -3.69
N ASP A 100 -4.67 8.69 -2.44
CA ASP A 100 -5.57 9.57 -1.69
C ASP A 100 -5.67 10.97 -2.29
N ILE A 101 -4.54 11.56 -2.71
CA ILE A 101 -4.52 12.87 -3.39
C ILE A 101 -5.34 12.80 -4.68
N LEU A 102 -5.04 11.80 -5.52
CA LEU A 102 -5.70 11.65 -6.81
C LEU A 102 -7.20 11.39 -6.68
N LYS A 103 -7.62 10.58 -5.69
CA LYS A 103 -9.04 10.36 -5.39
C LYS A 103 -9.73 11.64 -4.91
N TYR A 104 -9.08 12.42 -4.06
CA TYR A 104 -9.63 13.68 -3.55
C TYR A 104 -9.94 14.66 -4.68
N PHE A 105 -9.05 14.78 -5.67
CA PHE A 105 -9.27 15.59 -6.86
C PHE A 105 -10.06 14.87 -7.97
N ASN A 106 -10.71 13.75 -7.67
CA ASN A 106 -11.54 12.96 -8.59
C ASN A 106 -10.83 12.53 -9.89
N ILE A 107 -9.53 12.24 -9.81
CA ILE A 107 -8.78 11.71 -10.95
C ILE A 107 -9.16 10.23 -11.15
N PRO A 108 -9.73 9.85 -12.31
CA PRO A 108 -10.18 8.48 -12.56
C PRO A 108 -8.98 7.52 -12.65
N TYR A 109 -9.23 6.24 -12.34
CA TYR A 109 -8.25 5.16 -12.47
C TYR A 109 -6.95 5.38 -11.67
N SER A 110 -6.98 6.20 -10.62
CA SER A 110 -5.83 6.48 -9.73
C SER A 110 -5.16 5.25 -9.13
N PHE A 111 -5.87 4.13 -9.01
CA PHE A 111 -5.34 2.87 -8.50
C PHE A 111 -4.81 1.92 -9.59
N LYS A 112 -5.03 2.22 -10.88
CA LYS A 112 -4.57 1.41 -12.02
C LYS A 112 -3.37 2.03 -12.75
N MET A 113 -3.04 3.29 -12.46
CA MET A 113 -1.84 3.93 -13.00
C MET A 113 -0.59 3.46 -12.27
N ASN A 114 0.58 3.75 -12.81
CA ASN A 114 1.85 3.54 -12.14
C ASN A 114 2.27 4.77 -11.32
N GLN A 115 3.26 4.60 -10.45
CA GLN A 115 3.74 5.62 -9.52
C GLN A 115 4.27 6.87 -10.25
N THR A 116 4.94 6.70 -11.39
CA THR A 116 5.47 7.80 -12.20
C THR A 116 4.38 8.70 -12.74
N MET A 117 3.32 8.11 -13.28
CA MET A 117 2.15 8.84 -13.75
C MET A 117 1.42 9.53 -12.59
N ALA A 118 1.32 8.87 -11.44
CA ALA A 118 0.73 9.47 -10.24
C ALA A 118 1.50 10.71 -9.78
N TYR A 119 2.84 10.62 -9.70
CA TYR A 119 3.69 11.77 -9.38
C TYR A 119 3.52 12.92 -10.35
N TYR A 120 3.57 12.63 -11.66
CA TYR A 120 3.39 13.65 -12.70
C TYR A 120 2.05 14.37 -12.54
N LEU A 121 0.95 13.63 -12.43
CA LEU A 121 -0.39 14.22 -12.27
C LEU A 121 -0.53 15.03 -10.99
N ILE A 122 -0.01 14.54 -9.86
CA ILE A 122 -0.02 15.27 -8.59
C ILE A 122 0.76 16.57 -8.71
N ARG A 123 1.92 16.51 -9.38
CA ARG A 123 2.73 17.69 -9.59
C ARG A 123 2.02 18.72 -10.46
N GLU A 124 1.41 18.31 -11.56
CA GLU A 124 0.59 19.20 -12.40
C GLU A 124 -0.59 19.80 -11.61
N LEU A 125 -1.25 19.01 -10.76
CA LEU A 125 -2.29 19.50 -9.86
C LEU A 125 -1.75 20.55 -8.89
N PHE A 126 -0.56 20.34 -8.33
CA PHE A 126 0.03 21.19 -7.31
C PHE A 126 0.79 22.41 -7.85
N LYS A 127 0.90 22.56 -9.18
CA LYS A 127 1.27 23.85 -9.80
C LYS A 127 0.27 24.95 -9.46
N ASP A 128 -0.98 24.59 -9.17
CA ASP A 128 -1.99 25.52 -8.67
C ASP A 128 -1.92 25.61 -7.13
N PRO A 129 -1.48 26.74 -6.55
CA PRO A 129 -1.41 26.90 -5.11
C PRO A 129 -2.77 26.77 -4.41
N ALA A 130 -3.88 27.06 -5.10
CA ALA A 130 -5.22 26.90 -4.55
C ALA A 130 -5.53 25.42 -4.30
N LYS A 131 -5.12 24.51 -5.19
CA LYS A 131 -5.27 23.06 -5.00
C LYS A 131 -4.39 22.54 -3.87
N VAL A 132 -3.18 23.08 -3.72
CA VAL A 132 -2.32 22.75 -2.58
C VAL A 132 -2.99 23.16 -1.26
N ALA A 133 -3.53 24.37 -1.21
CA ALA A 133 -4.26 24.86 -0.04
C ALA A 133 -5.51 24.02 0.23
N GLU A 134 -6.27 23.67 -0.80
CA GLU A 134 -7.45 22.82 -0.71
C GLU A 134 -7.11 21.45 -0.11
N TRP A 135 -6.08 20.78 -0.63
CA TRP A 135 -5.62 19.49 -0.12
C TRP A 135 -5.15 19.59 1.34
N ASN A 136 -4.40 20.63 1.70
CA ASN A 136 -3.89 20.82 3.05
C ASN A 136 -5.01 21.14 4.06
N ASN A 137 -6.03 21.89 3.63
CA ASN A 137 -7.17 22.30 4.46
C ASN A 137 -8.35 21.33 4.41
N ARG A 138 -8.21 20.20 3.69
CA ARG A 138 -9.27 19.19 3.59
C ARG A 138 -9.71 18.70 4.98
N PRO A 139 -10.96 18.24 5.14
CA PRO A 139 -11.41 17.64 6.38
C PRO A 139 -10.59 16.38 6.76
N PRO A 140 -10.41 16.09 8.06
CA PRO A 140 -9.76 14.87 8.49
C PRO A 140 -10.49 13.62 8.01
N THR A 141 -9.73 12.56 7.74
CA THR A 141 -10.32 11.28 7.35
C THR A 141 -11.17 10.73 8.50
N THR A 142 -12.11 9.84 8.17
CA THR A 142 -12.92 9.19 9.22
C THR A 142 -12.06 8.45 10.22
N THR A 143 -10.98 7.78 9.78
CA THR A 143 -10.01 7.13 10.67
C THR A 143 -9.38 8.12 11.65
N VAL A 144 -8.86 9.26 11.18
CA VAL A 144 -8.26 10.27 12.08
C VAL A 144 -9.29 10.81 13.08
N ARG A 145 -10.53 11.06 12.63
CA ARG A 145 -11.61 11.51 13.51
C ARG A 145 -11.96 10.47 14.59
N GLN A 146 -12.01 9.20 14.22
CA GLN A 146 -12.27 8.10 15.17
C GLN A 146 -11.09 7.95 16.15
N GLY A 147 -9.85 8.14 15.68
CA GLY A 147 -8.68 8.16 16.57
C GLY A 147 -8.75 9.29 17.59
N LEU A 148 -9.09 10.51 17.18
CA LEU A 148 -9.27 11.62 18.12
C LEU A 148 -10.44 11.36 19.09
N LEU A 149 -11.57 10.85 18.61
CA LEU A 149 -12.70 10.46 19.46
C LEU A 149 -12.28 9.41 20.49
N PHE A 150 -11.51 8.40 20.09
CA PHE A 150 -11.02 7.35 20.98
C PHE A 150 -10.04 7.89 22.03
N MET A 151 -9.12 8.77 21.64
CA MET A 151 -8.09 9.31 22.52
C MET A 151 -8.65 10.37 23.49
N GLU A 152 -9.59 11.20 23.05
CA GLU A 152 -10.09 12.36 23.82
C GLU A 152 -11.52 12.20 24.34
N GLY A 153 -12.24 11.14 23.96
CA GLY A 153 -13.62 10.88 24.36
C GLY A 153 -14.67 11.81 23.72
N LYS A 154 -14.28 12.69 22.80
CA LYS A 154 -15.20 13.62 22.10
C LYS A 154 -14.81 13.86 20.66
N LEU A 155 -15.81 14.08 19.81
CA LEU A 155 -15.59 14.53 18.43
C LEU A 155 -15.18 16.00 18.42
N ILE A 156 -14.06 16.29 17.78
CA ILE A 156 -13.62 17.66 17.54
C ILE A 156 -13.95 18.05 16.09
N SER A 157 -14.72 19.11 15.94
CA SER A 157 -15.14 19.67 14.64
C SER A 157 -14.24 20.84 14.22
N GLY A 158 -14.26 21.16 12.92
CA GLY A 158 -13.62 22.37 12.38
C GLY A 158 -12.11 22.30 12.20
N MET A 159 -11.47 21.15 12.47
CA MET A 159 -10.06 20.95 12.17
C MET A 159 -9.84 20.55 10.71
N THR A 160 -8.72 20.98 10.16
CA THR A 160 -8.15 20.43 8.93
C THR A 160 -7.54 19.04 9.19
N HIS A 161 -7.29 18.29 8.12
CA HIS A 161 -6.62 16.99 8.20
C HIS A 161 -5.24 17.09 8.87
N VAL A 162 -4.45 18.11 8.50
CA VAL A 162 -3.09 18.29 9.03
C VAL A 162 -3.12 18.58 10.54
N GLU A 163 -4.02 19.45 10.99
CA GLU A 163 -4.18 19.76 12.41
C GLU A 163 -4.63 18.54 13.21
N ALA A 164 -5.62 17.81 12.70
CA ALA A 164 -6.17 16.62 13.34
C ALA A 164 -5.12 15.50 13.45
N GLN A 165 -4.34 15.26 12.39
CA GLN A 165 -3.26 14.27 12.41
C GLN A 165 -2.16 14.66 13.40
N ARG A 166 -1.70 15.91 13.36
CA ARG A 166 -0.68 16.41 14.30
C ARG A 166 -1.13 16.30 15.76
N ARG A 167 -2.41 16.57 16.03
CA ARG A 167 -3.01 16.42 17.36
C ARG A 167 -3.03 14.96 17.79
N LEU A 168 -3.45 14.06 16.91
CA LEU A 168 -3.45 12.61 17.16
C LEU A 168 -2.03 12.09 17.43
N ASP A 169 -1.04 12.54 16.68
CA ASP A 169 0.37 12.16 16.88
C ASP A 169 0.90 12.65 18.24
N LYS A 170 0.58 13.89 18.63
CA LYS A 170 0.93 14.45 19.95
C LYS A 170 0.28 13.66 21.09
N LEU A 171 -0.99 13.28 20.94
CA LEU A 171 -1.68 12.40 21.89
C LEU A 171 -1.01 11.03 21.94
N GLY A 172 -0.54 10.51 20.81
CA GLY A 172 0.22 9.26 20.74
C GLY A 172 1.53 9.28 21.52
N MET A 173 2.24 10.41 21.50
CA MET A 173 3.43 10.62 22.33
C MET A 173 3.10 10.75 23.82
N THR A 174 1.95 11.36 24.14
CA THR A 174 1.52 11.61 25.53
C THR A 174 0.95 10.36 26.20
N TYR A 175 0.18 9.56 25.45
CA TYR A 175 -0.55 8.39 25.94
C TYR A 175 -0.21 7.15 25.07
N PRO A 176 1.02 6.63 25.14
CA PRO A 176 1.51 5.62 24.20
C PRO A 176 0.75 4.29 24.26
N GLU A 177 0.31 3.83 25.44
CA GLU A 177 -0.44 2.57 25.54
C GLU A 177 -1.85 2.68 24.93
N GLN A 178 -2.56 3.76 25.23
CA GLN A 178 -3.87 4.03 24.62
C GLN A 178 -3.74 4.21 23.10
N TYR A 179 -2.67 4.87 22.65
CA TYR A 179 -2.40 5.01 21.22
C TYR A 179 -2.07 3.69 20.53
N ARG A 180 -1.36 2.78 21.20
CA ARG A 180 -1.15 1.41 20.68
C ARG A 180 -2.47 0.66 20.54
N GLU A 181 -3.38 0.79 21.50
CA GLU A 181 -4.73 0.24 21.38
C GLU A 181 -5.47 0.85 20.17
N TRP A 182 -5.40 2.17 20.00
CA TRP A 182 -5.95 2.83 18.82
C TRP A 182 -5.36 2.27 17.51
N LYS A 183 -4.05 2.11 17.42
CA LYS A 183 -3.40 1.53 16.22
C LYS A 183 -3.85 0.10 15.97
N GLN A 184 -4.16 -0.66 17.01
CA GLN A 184 -4.73 -1.99 16.88
C GLN A 184 -6.18 -1.95 16.37
N ILE A 185 -7.00 -1.04 16.92
CA ILE A 185 -8.38 -0.79 16.46
C ILE A 185 -8.40 -0.39 14.97
N ASP A 186 -7.54 0.55 14.58
CA ASP A 186 -7.36 1.01 13.19
C ASP A 186 -7.01 -0.17 12.26
N ARG A 187 -6.02 -0.98 12.65
CA ARG A 187 -5.63 -2.19 11.90
C ARG A 187 -6.80 -3.17 11.75
N LEU A 188 -7.47 -3.51 12.85
CA LEU A 188 -8.59 -4.45 12.86
C LEU A 188 -9.77 -3.95 12.03
N PHE A 189 -10.06 -2.65 12.06
CA PHE A 189 -11.13 -2.06 11.26
C PHE A 189 -10.84 -2.21 9.76
N LEU A 190 -9.57 -2.02 9.35
CA LEU A 190 -9.13 -2.21 7.97
C LEU A 190 -9.20 -3.69 7.56
N GLU A 191 -8.72 -4.61 8.40
CA GLU A 191 -8.81 -6.06 8.16
C GLU A 191 -10.28 -6.52 8.01
N THR A 192 -11.13 -6.10 8.93
CA THR A 192 -12.57 -6.41 8.95
C THR A 192 -13.27 -5.96 7.67
N ASN A 193 -12.83 -4.82 7.12
CA ASN A 193 -13.42 -4.24 5.90
C ASN A 193 -12.67 -4.57 4.62
N ASN A 194 -11.63 -5.42 4.69
CA ASN A 194 -10.92 -5.90 3.52
C ASN A 194 -11.92 -6.58 2.55
N PRO A 195 -11.91 -6.26 1.24
CA PRO A 195 -12.85 -6.84 0.27
C PRO A 195 -12.84 -8.37 0.23
N GLU A 196 -11.67 -9.01 0.33
CA GLU A 196 -11.52 -10.47 0.29
C GLU A 196 -12.11 -11.12 1.54
N VAL A 197 -11.81 -10.54 2.71
CA VAL A 197 -12.38 -10.98 3.98
C VAL A 197 -13.91 -10.84 3.95
N ARG A 198 -14.43 -9.69 3.53
CA ARG A 198 -15.88 -9.48 3.41
C ARG A 198 -16.54 -10.42 2.40
N ALA A 199 -15.86 -10.75 1.30
CA ALA A 199 -16.35 -11.71 0.32
C ALA A 199 -16.40 -13.14 0.90
N LYS A 200 -15.36 -13.56 1.63
CA LYS A 200 -15.30 -14.86 2.31
C LYS A 200 -16.50 -15.09 3.23
N PHE A 201 -16.85 -14.08 4.03
CA PHE A 201 -17.99 -14.14 4.97
C PHE A 201 -19.31 -13.65 4.36
N GLN A 202 -19.30 -13.23 3.10
CA GLN A 202 -20.46 -12.68 2.38
C GLN A 202 -21.15 -11.54 3.14
N VAL A 203 -20.36 -10.63 3.73
CA VAL A 203 -20.84 -9.49 4.52
C VAL A 203 -20.68 -8.16 3.80
N ARG A 204 -21.57 -7.23 4.11
CA ARG A 204 -21.49 -5.83 3.72
C ARG A 204 -20.37 -5.12 4.48
N LYS A 205 -20.09 -3.87 4.12
CA LYS A 205 -19.13 -3.02 4.85
C LYS A 205 -19.61 -2.81 6.29
N ILE A 206 -18.73 -3.04 7.26
CA ILE A 206 -19.02 -2.82 8.68
C ILE A 206 -18.72 -1.36 9.03
N THR A 207 -19.70 -0.68 9.65
CA THR A 207 -19.56 0.70 10.10
C THR A 207 -18.72 0.79 11.37
N TRP A 208 -18.14 1.96 11.66
CA TRP A 208 -17.39 2.17 12.91
C TRP A 208 -18.19 1.84 14.16
N LYS A 209 -19.48 2.22 14.20
CA LYS A 209 -20.37 1.90 15.33
C LYS A 209 -20.46 0.38 15.58
N ARG A 210 -20.82 -0.39 14.54
CA ARG A 210 -20.95 -1.85 14.62
C ARG A 210 -19.60 -2.52 14.92
N PHE A 211 -18.53 -1.97 14.37
CA PHE A 211 -17.17 -2.43 14.66
C PHE A 211 -16.85 -2.27 16.15
N TYR A 212 -17.09 -1.11 16.76
CA TYR A 212 -16.82 -0.89 18.19
C TYR A 212 -17.65 -1.82 19.08
N GLU A 213 -18.95 -1.97 18.79
CA GLU A 213 -19.83 -2.91 19.50
C GLU A 213 -19.27 -4.34 19.47
N SER A 214 -18.76 -4.78 18.31
CA SER A 214 -18.17 -6.11 18.15
C SER A 214 -16.79 -6.21 18.78
N TYR A 215 -15.95 -5.18 18.66
CA TYR A 215 -14.62 -5.14 19.25
C TYR A 215 -14.69 -5.23 20.78
N ASP A 216 -15.54 -4.42 21.42
CA ASP A 216 -15.70 -4.42 22.88
C ASP A 216 -16.22 -5.77 23.38
N ALA A 217 -17.15 -6.38 22.65
CA ALA A 217 -17.66 -7.70 23.00
C ALA A 217 -16.61 -8.81 22.84
N VAL A 218 -15.87 -8.83 21.72
CA VAL A 218 -14.77 -9.80 21.54
C VAL A 218 -13.70 -9.59 22.61
N LYS A 219 -13.36 -8.34 22.94
CA LYS A 219 -12.43 -8.02 24.03
C LYS A 219 -12.93 -8.54 25.39
N ALA A 220 -14.23 -8.44 25.66
CA ALA A 220 -14.86 -8.94 26.88
C ALA A 220 -14.81 -10.48 27.03
N THR A 221 -14.63 -11.22 25.93
CA THR A 221 -14.44 -12.68 25.99
C THR A 221 -13.05 -13.11 26.51
N GLY A 222 -12.14 -12.15 26.73
CA GLY A 222 -10.78 -12.42 27.20
C GLY A 222 -9.80 -12.79 26.09
N VAL A 223 -10.22 -12.75 24.82
CA VAL A 223 -9.30 -12.88 23.68
C VAL A 223 -8.23 -11.81 23.77
N ASN A 224 -6.97 -12.22 23.72
CA ASN A 224 -5.85 -11.29 23.74
C ASN A 224 -5.98 -10.31 22.55
N PRO A 225 -6.06 -8.99 22.79
CA PRO A 225 -6.19 -8.01 21.72
C PRO A 225 -5.14 -8.18 20.61
N ARG A 226 -3.91 -8.60 20.95
CA ARG A 226 -2.82 -8.78 19.99
C ARG A 226 -3.06 -9.90 18.97
N VAL A 227 -3.84 -10.93 19.32
CA VAL A 227 -4.17 -12.06 18.42
C VAL A 227 -5.52 -11.90 17.73
N MET A 228 -6.27 -10.86 18.09
CA MET A 228 -7.53 -10.54 17.42
C MET A 228 -7.24 -10.24 15.94
N SER A 229 -8.19 -10.63 15.09
CA SER A 229 -8.16 -10.41 13.64
C SER A 229 -9.51 -9.86 13.19
N GLY A 230 -9.55 -9.29 11.99
CA GLY A 230 -10.81 -8.86 11.38
C GLY A 230 -11.87 -9.96 11.27
N GLU A 231 -11.46 -11.23 11.14
CA GLU A 231 -12.40 -12.37 11.07
C GLU A 231 -13.15 -12.57 12.40
N HIS A 232 -12.47 -12.47 13.54
CA HIS A 232 -13.11 -12.56 14.86
C HIS A 232 -14.20 -11.50 15.04
N ILE A 233 -13.96 -10.29 14.51
CA ILE A 233 -14.95 -9.20 14.54
C ILE A 233 -16.17 -9.56 13.69
N ILE A 234 -15.96 -10.05 12.46
CA ILE A 234 -17.05 -10.42 11.55
C ILE A 234 -17.88 -11.57 12.12
N GLU A 235 -17.23 -12.61 12.63
CA GLU A 235 -17.91 -13.76 13.24
C GLU A 235 -18.80 -13.33 14.40
N TYR A 236 -18.31 -12.43 15.26
CA TYR A 236 -19.14 -11.88 16.33
C TYR A 236 -20.30 -11.05 15.78
N SER A 237 -20.04 -10.14 14.83
CA SER A 237 -21.09 -9.32 14.21
C SER A 237 -22.20 -10.18 13.58
N LEU A 238 -21.83 -11.28 12.90
CA LEU A 238 -22.77 -12.19 12.23
C LEU A 238 -23.71 -12.92 13.21
N ARG A 239 -23.23 -13.20 14.44
CA ARG A 239 -24.06 -13.84 15.48
C ARG A 239 -25.11 -12.88 16.06
N GLN A 240 -24.89 -11.58 15.96
CA GLN A 240 -25.74 -10.56 16.60
C GLN A 240 -26.72 -9.91 15.61
N ASP A 241 -26.31 -9.74 14.35
CA ASP A 241 -27.07 -8.97 13.37
C ASP A 241 -26.89 -9.55 11.96
N ASP A 242 -27.90 -10.28 11.49
CA ASP A 242 -27.94 -10.89 10.15
C ASP A 242 -28.11 -9.85 9.01
N SER A 243 -28.38 -8.57 9.34
CA SER A 243 -28.51 -7.49 8.35
C SER A 243 -27.18 -7.16 7.66
N ILE A 244 -26.06 -7.55 8.26
CA ILE A 244 -24.73 -7.41 7.61
C ILE A 244 -24.53 -8.43 6.50
N VAL A 245 -25.31 -9.51 6.43
CA VAL A 245 -25.22 -10.49 5.34
C VAL A 245 -25.59 -9.81 4.02
N ALA A 246 -24.71 -9.94 3.04
CA ALA A 246 -24.85 -9.30 1.73
C ALA A 246 -26.02 -9.90 0.94
N HIS A 247 -26.21 -11.22 1.01
CA HIS A 247 -27.21 -11.97 0.25
C HIS A 247 -28.40 -12.40 1.11
N ALA A 248 -29.61 -11.99 0.69
CA ALA A 248 -30.87 -12.33 1.37
C ALA A 248 -31.06 -13.84 1.54
N LYS A 249 -30.76 -14.65 0.53
CA LYS A 249 -30.88 -16.12 0.61
C LYS A 249 -30.04 -16.76 1.72
N ILE A 250 -28.89 -16.18 2.04
CA ILE A 250 -28.01 -16.67 3.12
C ILE A 250 -28.52 -16.18 4.46
N ARG A 251 -29.02 -14.95 4.51
CA ARG A 251 -29.71 -14.42 5.69
C ARG A 251 -30.89 -15.31 6.08
N ASP A 252 -31.75 -15.64 5.12
CA ASP A 252 -32.94 -16.47 5.34
C ASP A 252 -32.57 -17.89 5.80
N ALA A 253 -31.43 -18.43 5.33
CA ALA A 253 -30.91 -19.73 5.77
C ALA A 253 -30.24 -19.70 7.16
N MET A 254 -29.82 -18.52 7.63
CA MET A 254 -29.25 -18.32 8.97
C MET A 254 -30.32 -18.09 10.04
N GLN A 255 -31.53 -17.71 9.64
CA GLN A 255 -32.65 -17.59 10.58
C GLN A 255 -33.12 -18.99 11.00
N PRO A 256 -33.37 -19.23 12.30
CA PRO A 256 -33.98 -20.48 12.73
C PRO A 256 -35.33 -20.64 12.02
N ALA A 257 -35.59 -21.83 11.46
CA ALA A 257 -36.86 -22.13 10.80
C ALA A 257 -37.99 -21.76 11.77
N SER A 258 -38.78 -20.76 11.40
CA SER A 258 -39.92 -20.31 12.19
C SER A 258 -40.90 -21.48 12.30
N SER A 259 -40.97 -22.05 13.50
CA SER A 259 -41.97 -23.03 13.91
C SER A 259 -43.29 -22.35 14.26
#